data_AF-A0A0T5Z2N1-F1
#
_entry.id   AF-A0A0T5Z2N1-F1
#
_cell.length_a   1.000
_cell.length_b   1.000
_cell.length_c   1.000
_cell.angle_alpha   90.00
_cell.angle_beta   90.00
_cell.angle_gamma   90.00
#
_symmetry.space_group_name_H-M   'P 1'
#
loop_
_entity.id
_entity.type
_entity.pdbx_description
1 polymer ?
#
loop_
_entity_poly.entity_id
_entity_poly.type
_entity_poly.pdbx_seq_one_letter_code
_entity_poly.pdbx_strand_id
1 'polypeptide(L)'
;MPGASFGGGGMARQLTDADLGVLKEALKGEIHHAPEKRYLHRLHCVLLVSAGQECSSVANWFGESPRSVERWVDSYYEFGPLGLKDDDKSGRLASLDAGQFQLLLREIVVTPECLGYSVSCWSGKLLQQHLQEHYQVDLGLRQCQRILRELKNNCG
;
A
#
# COMPACT_ATOMS: atom_id res chain seq x y z
N MET A 1 23.18 37.25 -31.23
CA MET A 1 23.49 37.55 -29.82
C MET A 1 24.28 36.38 -29.25
N PRO A 2 25.36 36.62 -28.49
CA PRO A 2 26.26 35.59 -28.00
C PRO A 2 25.77 34.98 -26.68
N GLY A 3 26.13 33.72 -26.47
CA GLY A 3 26.57 33.22 -25.16
C GLY A 3 25.51 32.77 -24.16
N ALA A 4 25.31 31.46 -24.09
CA ALA A 4 25.17 30.78 -22.81
C ALA A 4 25.85 29.41 -22.90
N SER A 5 27.19 29.41 -22.82
CA SER A 5 27.94 28.23 -22.40
C SER A 5 27.57 27.94 -20.96
N PHE A 6 26.73 26.93 -20.73
CA PHE A 6 26.66 26.31 -19.41
C PHE A 6 27.82 25.33 -19.27
N GLY A 7 29.00 25.91 -19.00
CA GLY A 7 30.11 25.19 -18.38
C GLY A 7 29.72 24.85 -16.95
N GLY A 8 29.10 23.69 -16.78
CA GLY A 8 28.77 23.11 -15.48
C GLY A 8 29.34 21.70 -15.41
N GLY A 9 30.67 21.57 -15.61
CA GLY A 9 31.41 20.34 -15.33
C GLY A 9 31.43 20.08 -13.83
N GLY A 10 30.28 19.70 -13.26
CA GLY A 10 30.27 19.03 -11.97
C GLY A 10 31.05 17.75 -12.15
N MET A 11 32.15 17.59 -11.38
CA MET A 11 32.82 16.31 -11.26
C MET A 11 31.79 15.31 -10.73
N ALA A 12 31.11 14.62 -11.65
CA ALA A 12 30.36 13.42 -11.33
C ALA A 12 31.38 12.51 -10.66
N ARG A 13 31.22 12.29 -9.36
CA ARG A 13 32.02 11.31 -8.62
C ARG A 13 31.99 10.05 -9.45
N GLN A 14 33.15 9.64 -10.00
CA GLN A 14 33.24 8.41 -10.75
C GLN A 14 33.02 7.27 -9.75
N LEU A 15 31.79 6.78 -9.72
CA LEU A 15 31.40 5.62 -8.95
C LEU A 15 31.80 4.39 -9.78
N THR A 16 32.55 3.48 -9.18
CA THR A 16 32.83 2.19 -9.81
C THR A 16 31.55 1.36 -9.87
N ASP A 17 31.51 0.31 -10.70
CA ASP A 17 30.35 -0.59 -10.76
C ASP A 17 30.01 -1.21 -9.39
N ALA A 18 31.03 -1.47 -8.57
CA ALA A 18 30.85 -1.92 -7.19
C ALA A 18 30.19 -0.85 -6.31
N ASP A 19 30.64 0.41 -6.41
CA ASP A 19 30.04 1.53 -5.67
C ASP A 19 28.58 1.77 -6.10
N LEU A 20 28.29 1.62 -7.39
CA LEU A 20 26.93 1.74 -7.94
C LEU A 20 26.01 0.63 -7.42
N GLY A 21 26.50 -0.60 -7.30
CA GLY A 21 25.75 -1.71 -6.72
C GLY A 21 25.38 -1.45 -5.26
N VAL A 22 26.36 -1.07 -4.43
CA VAL A 22 26.14 -0.75 -3.00
C VAL A 22 25.17 0.42 -2.83
N LEU A 23 25.34 1.48 -3.64
CA LEU A 23 24.46 2.63 -3.61
C LEU A 23 23.02 2.27 -3.98
N LYS A 24 22.82 1.45 -5.03
CA LYS A 24 21.49 1.00 -5.47
C LYS A 24 20.78 0.21 -4.37
N GLU A 25 21.48 -0.72 -3.72
CA GLU A 25 20.88 -1.52 -2.64
C GLU A 25 20.55 -0.67 -1.40
N ALA A 26 21.41 0.28 -1.03
CA ALA A 26 21.11 1.21 0.07
C ALA A 26 19.87 2.08 -0.22
N LEU A 27 19.78 2.63 -1.43
CA LEU A 27 18.63 3.44 -1.85
C LEU A 27 17.33 2.62 -1.91
N LYS A 28 17.40 1.39 -2.41
CA LYS A 28 16.26 0.46 -2.37
C LYS A 28 15.83 0.18 -0.93
N GLY A 29 16.78 -0.12 -0.05
CA GLY A 29 16.51 -0.33 1.37
C GLY A 29 15.78 0.86 1.98
N GLU A 30 16.23 2.07 1.71
CA GLU A 30 15.58 3.30 2.16
C GLU A 30 14.16 3.47 1.62
N ILE A 31 13.95 3.24 0.31
CA ILE A 31 12.63 3.30 -0.33
C ILE A 31 11.67 2.29 0.31
N HIS A 32 12.14 1.08 0.57
CA HIS A 32 11.31 0.01 1.13
C HIS A 32 11.11 0.11 2.65
N HIS A 33 11.83 0.97 3.37
CA HIS A 33 11.78 1.04 4.83
C HIS A 33 10.47 1.60 5.39
N ALA A 34 9.76 2.46 4.64
CA ALA A 34 8.54 3.12 5.12
C ALA A 34 7.41 3.07 4.08
N PRO A 35 6.13 2.88 4.51
CA PRO A 35 5.00 2.81 3.59
C PRO A 35 4.82 4.07 2.76
N GLU A 36 5.08 5.25 3.33
CA GLU A 36 5.00 6.53 2.62
C GLU A 36 6.06 6.61 1.51
N LYS A 37 7.26 6.07 1.75
CA LYS A 37 8.34 6.04 0.75
C LYS A 37 8.02 5.08 -0.39
N ARG A 38 7.45 3.91 -0.09
CA ARG A 38 6.97 2.95 -1.11
C ARG A 38 5.84 3.55 -1.94
N TYR A 39 4.93 4.27 -1.30
CA TYR A 39 3.85 4.99 -1.99
C TYR A 39 4.39 6.05 -2.96
N LEU A 40 5.30 6.92 -2.51
CA LEU A 40 5.94 7.93 -3.37
C LEU A 40 6.72 7.28 -4.53
N HIS A 41 7.37 6.15 -4.27
CA HIS A 41 8.09 5.40 -5.30
C HIS A 41 7.16 4.92 -6.42
N ARG A 42 6.01 4.34 -6.05
CA ARG A 42 4.99 3.90 -7.03
C ARG A 42 4.40 5.07 -7.81
N LEU A 43 4.13 6.20 -7.15
CA LEU A 43 3.68 7.42 -7.81
C LEU A 43 4.68 7.89 -8.88
N HIS A 44 5.98 7.88 -8.58
CA HIS A 44 7.00 8.21 -9.57
C HIS A 44 7.02 7.24 -10.75
N CYS A 45 6.85 5.93 -10.51
CA CYS A 45 6.79 4.95 -11.58
C CYS A 45 5.60 5.22 -12.51
N VAL A 46 4.40 5.44 -11.95
CA VAL A 46 3.20 5.74 -12.72
C VAL A 46 3.33 7.08 -13.46
N LEU A 47 3.95 8.09 -12.85
CA LEU A 47 4.22 9.38 -13.49
C LEU A 47 5.13 9.24 -14.72
N LEU A 48 6.16 8.39 -14.64
CA LEU A 48 7.05 8.17 -15.78
C LEU A 48 6.33 7.42 -16.91
N VAL A 49 5.49 6.45 -16.58
CA VAL A 49 4.66 5.76 -17.57
C VAL A 49 3.67 6.72 -18.23
N SER A 50 3.02 7.60 -17.46
CA SER A 50 2.11 8.61 -18.02
C SER A 50 2.83 9.66 -18.89
N ALA A 51 4.14 9.86 -18.66
CA ALA A 51 5.01 10.65 -19.52
C ALA A 51 5.50 9.89 -20.78
N GLY A 52 4.98 8.69 -21.05
CA GLY A 52 5.25 7.90 -22.26
C GLY A 52 6.41 6.91 -22.14
N GLN A 53 6.93 6.66 -20.94
CA GLN A 53 7.94 5.63 -20.74
C GLN A 53 7.31 4.24 -20.69
N GLU A 54 8.02 3.23 -21.20
CA GLU A 54 7.57 1.84 -21.13
C GLU A 54 7.76 1.27 -19.71
N CYS A 55 6.82 0.46 -19.23
CA CYS A 55 6.88 -0.18 -17.92
C CYS A 55 8.19 -0.96 -17.70
N SER A 56 8.73 -1.61 -18.75
CA SER A 56 9.99 -2.36 -18.68
C SER A 56 11.21 -1.45 -18.45
N SER A 57 11.24 -0.28 -19.09
CA SER A 57 12.31 0.71 -18.94
C SER A 57 12.29 1.33 -17.53
N VAL A 58 11.10 1.71 -17.06
CA VAL A 58 10.91 2.23 -15.70
C VAL A 58 11.33 1.20 -14.66
N ALA A 59 10.91 -0.06 -14.84
CA ALA A 59 11.29 -1.16 -13.97
C ALA A 59 12.82 -1.34 -13.91
N ASN A 60 13.51 -1.27 -15.05
CA ASN A 60 14.96 -1.39 -15.10
C ASN A 60 15.69 -0.25 -14.36
N TRP A 61 15.19 0.99 -14.44
CA TRP A 61 15.80 2.13 -13.74
C TRP A 61 15.73 2.00 -12.22
N PHE A 62 14.59 1.51 -11.72
CA PHE A 62 14.37 1.35 -10.28
C PHE A 62 14.75 -0.04 -9.76
N GLY A 63 15.08 -0.97 -10.66
CA GLY A 63 15.37 -2.36 -10.32
C GLY A 63 14.16 -3.11 -9.77
N GLU A 64 12.99 -2.79 -10.33
CA GLU A 64 11.71 -3.44 -10.08
C GLU A 64 11.39 -4.47 -11.18
N SER A 65 10.34 -5.26 -11.01
CA SER A 65 9.85 -6.13 -12.10
C SER A 65 8.90 -5.35 -13.02
N PRO A 66 8.95 -5.54 -14.36
CA PRO A 66 8.01 -4.90 -15.29
C PRO A 66 6.54 -5.14 -14.90
N ARG A 67 6.23 -6.37 -14.45
CA ARG A 67 4.91 -6.76 -13.98
C ARG A 67 4.46 -6.05 -12.72
N SER A 68 5.39 -5.63 -11.85
CA SER A 68 5.07 -4.78 -10.68
C SER A 68 4.62 -3.40 -11.14
N VAL A 69 5.35 -2.82 -12.09
CA VAL A 69 5.04 -1.49 -12.63
C VAL A 69 3.71 -1.50 -13.37
N GLU A 70 3.47 -2.51 -14.22
CA GLU A 70 2.16 -2.72 -14.88
C GLU A 70 1.02 -2.75 -13.87
N ARG A 71 1.13 -3.57 -12.81
CA ARG A 71 0.12 -3.66 -11.76
C ARG A 71 -0.13 -2.33 -11.04
N TRP A 72 0.91 -1.53 -10.80
CA TRP A 72 0.73 -0.21 -10.19
C TRP A 72 0.01 0.74 -11.13
N VAL A 73 0.34 0.71 -12.42
CA VAL A 73 -0.35 1.51 -13.44
C VAL A 73 -1.83 1.11 -13.53
N ASP A 74 -2.12 -0.19 -13.62
CA ASP A 74 -3.50 -0.70 -13.64
C ASP A 74 -4.27 -0.29 -12.38
N SER A 75 -3.68 -0.50 -11.21
CA SER A 75 -4.27 -0.11 -9.92
C SER A 75 -4.51 1.40 -9.83
N TYR A 76 -3.64 2.21 -10.40
CA TYR A 76 -3.84 3.65 -10.46
C TYR A 76 -4.99 4.04 -11.39
N TYR A 77 -5.14 3.37 -12.54
CA TYR A 77 -6.26 3.61 -13.44
C TYR A 77 -7.60 3.17 -12.84
N GLU A 78 -7.60 2.12 -12.01
CA GLU A 78 -8.81 1.59 -11.38
C GLU A 78 -9.20 2.34 -10.09
N PHE A 79 -8.23 2.64 -9.22
CA PHE A 79 -8.47 3.17 -7.87
C PHE A 79 -7.83 4.55 -7.61
N GLY A 80 -7.19 5.14 -8.62
CA GLY A 80 -6.46 6.39 -8.49
C GLY A 80 -5.25 6.27 -7.56
N PRO A 81 -4.79 7.37 -6.94
CA PRO A 81 -3.67 7.36 -6.01
C PRO A 81 -3.84 6.39 -4.83
N LEU A 82 -5.08 6.08 -4.42
CA LEU A 82 -5.32 5.15 -3.32
C LEU A 82 -4.84 3.72 -3.64
N GLY A 83 -4.94 3.28 -4.89
CA GLY A 83 -4.48 1.96 -5.34
C GLY A 83 -2.95 1.76 -5.32
N LEU A 84 -2.19 2.83 -5.07
CA LEU A 84 -0.74 2.78 -4.94
C LEU A 84 -0.27 2.75 -3.49
N LYS A 85 -1.14 3.02 -2.53
CA LYS A 85 -0.77 2.85 -1.13
C LYS A 85 -0.48 1.38 -0.87
N ASP A 86 0.34 1.10 0.12
CA ASP A 86 0.35 -0.27 0.62
C ASP A 86 -1.07 -0.58 1.08
N ASP A 87 -1.63 -1.68 0.57
CA ASP A 87 -2.69 -2.35 1.29
C ASP A 87 -2.20 -2.47 2.73
N ASP A 88 -3.03 -2.13 3.70
CA ASP A 88 -2.75 -2.40 5.11
C ASP A 88 -2.53 -3.91 5.26
N LYS A 89 -1.30 -4.36 5.01
CA LYS A 89 -0.85 -5.74 5.10
C LYS A 89 -0.67 -6.05 6.59
N SER A 90 -1.75 -5.95 7.33
CA SER A 90 -2.14 -6.99 8.25
C SER A 90 -2.10 -8.31 7.46
N GLY A 91 -0.98 -9.01 7.53
CA GLY A 91 -0.71 -10.23 6.75
C GLY A 91 -1.90 -11.19 6.75
N ARG A 92 -2.34 -11.56 5.54
CA ARG A 92 -3.35 -12.58 5.24
C ARG A 92 -4.53 -12.59 6.22
N LEU A 93 -5.45 -11.64 6.06
CA LEU A 93 -6.85 -11.92 6.35
C LEU A 93 -7.44 -12.39 5.03
N ALA A 94 -7.53 -13.70 4.86
CA ALA A 94 -8.25 -14.25 3.73
C ALA A 94 -9.69 -13.72 3.81
N SER A 95 -10.12 -13.08 2.72
CA SER A 95 -11.51 -12.82 2.39
C SER A 95 -12.19 -11.58 3.00
N LEU A 96 -11.60 -10.38 2.94
CA LEU A 96 -12.43 -9.16 2.86
C LEU A 96 -11.84 -8.27 1.78
N ASP A 97 -12.64 -7.90 0.78
CA ASP A 97 -12.26 -6.87 -0.19
C ASP A 97 -12.15 -5.50 0.50
N ALA A 98 -11.40 -4.56 -0.09
CA ALA A 98 -11.21 -3.21 0.43
C ALA A 98 -12.55 -2.50 0.68
N GLY A 99 -13.55 -2.72 -0.18
CA GLY A 99 -14.91 -2.21 0.02
C GLY A 99 -15.58 -2.83 1.25
N GLN A 100 -15.55 -4.16 1.37
CA GLN A 100 -16.14 -4.89 2.49
C GLN A 100 -15.49 -4.52 3.83
N PHE A 101 -14.18 -4.29 3.84
CA PHE A 101 -13.47 -3.84 5.03
C PHE A 101 -13.91 -2.43 5.46
N GLN A 102 -14.10 -1.50 4.53
CA GLN A 102 -14.61 -0.16 4.83
C GLN A 102 -16.04 -0.18 5.38
N LEU A 103 -16.91 -1.05 4.85
CA LEU A 103 -18.25 -1.26 5.41
C LEU A 103 -18.18 -1.84 6.83
N LEU A 104 -17.37 -2.88 7.02
CA LEU A 104 -17.16 -3.50 8.33
C LEU A 104 -16.67 -2.47 9.37
N LEU A 105 -15.75 -1.58 9.01
CA LEU A 105 -15.29 -0.53 9.91
C LEU A 105 -16.43 0.40 10.35
N ARG A 106 -17.32 0.77 9.42
CA ARG A 106 -18.49 1.61 9.75
C ARG A 106 -19.47 0.88 10.66
N GLU A 107 -19.66 -0.41 10.46
CA GLU A 107 -20.53 -1.25 11.28
C GLU A 107 -19.96 -1.47 12.69
N ILE A 108 -18.65 -1.66 12.83
CA ILE A 108 -18.00 -1.84 14.14
C ILE A 108 -18.03 -0.56 14.99
N VAL A 109 -17.99 0.62 14.35
CA VAL A 109 -18.15 1.92 15.05
C VAL A 109 -19.56 2.05 15.65
N VAL A 110 -20.56 1.43 15.03
CA VAL A 110 -21.92 1.39 15.54
C VAL A 110 -22.06 0.25 16.57
N THR A 111 -22.89 0.44 17.59
CA THR A 111 -23.16 -0.62 18.57
C THR A 111 -23.88 -1.80 17.90
N PRO A 112 -23.58 -3.06 18.27
CA PRO A 112 -24.21 -4.23 17.64
C PRO A 112 -25.74 -4.24 17.78
N GLU A 113 -26.29 -3.56 18.79
CA GLU A 113 -27.73 -3.36 18.98
C GLU A 113 -28.41 -2.69 17.78
N CYS A 114 -27.76 -1.69 17.17
CA CYS A 114 -28.29 -1.03 15.98
C CYS A 114 -28.28 -1.95 14.75
N LEU A 115 -27.49 -3.02 14.77
CA LEU A 115 -27.41 -4.03 13.73
C LEU A 115 -28.32 -5.24 14.02
N GLY A 116 -29.13 -5.17 15.09
CA GLY A 116 -30.11 -6.21 15.43
C GLY A 116 -29.59 -7.31 16.36
N TYR A 117 -28.38 -7.16 16.93
CA TYR A 117 -27.85 -8.10 17.92
C TYR A 117 -28.33 -7.74 19.33
N SER A 118 -28.54 -8.75 20.17
CA SER A 118 -29.01 -8.59 21.56
C SER A 118 -27.93 -8.15 22.56
N VAL A 119 -26.79 -7.67 22.07
CA VAL A 119 -25.61 -7.33 22.89
C VAL A 119 -25.11 -5.92 22.57
N SER A 120 -24.75 -5.18 23.62
CA SER A 120 -24.30 -3.78 23.55
C SER A 120 -22.85 -3.60 23.09
N CYS A 121 -22.06 -4.69 23.00
CA CYS A 121 -20.64 -4.60 22.66
C CYS A 121 -20.17 -5.69 21.69
N TRP A 122 -19.23 -5.30 20.82
CA TRP A 122 -18.57 -6.22 19.92
C TRP A 122 -17.64 -7.16 20.70
N SER A 123 -17.91 -8.47 20.59
CA SER A 123 -17.01 -9.53 21.04
C SER A 123 -16.35 -10.22 19.85
N GLY A 124 -15.20 -10.85 20.06
CA GLY A 124 -14.51 -11.56 18.96
C GLY A 124 -15.36 -12.68 18.33
N LYS A 125 -16.24 -13.32 19.11
CA LYS A 125 -17.18 -14.34 18.60
C LYS A 125 -18.34 -13.71 17.81
N LEU A 126 -18.86 -12.58 18.29
CA LEU A 126 -19.92 -11.84 17.60
C LEU A 126 -19.41 -11.31 16.25
N LEU A 127 -18.20 -10.77 16.21
CA LEU A 127 -17.57 -10.30 14.98
C LEU A 127 -17.36 -11.46 13.99
N GLN A 128 -16.91 -12.63 14.47
CA GLN A 128 -16.76 -13.82 13.63
C GLN A 128 -18.11 -14.25 13.02
N GLN A 129 -19.17 -14.30 13.84
CA GLN A 129 -20.51 -14.64 13.37
C GLN A 129 -21.02 -13.64 12.32
N HIS A 130 -20.87 -12.35 12.60
CA HIS A 130 -21.29 -11.28 11.70
C HIS A 130 -20.57 -11.35 10.34
N LEU A 131 -19.26 -11.61 10.35
CA LEU A 131 -18.46 -11.80 9.14
C LEU A 131 -18.89 -13.03 8.32
N GLN A 132 -19.24 -14.11 8.99
CA GLN A 132 -19.73 -15.31 8.33
C GLN A 132 -21.12 -15.09 7.71
N GLU A 133 -22.03 -14.43 8.43
CA GLU A 133 -23.42 -14.22 8.02
C GLU A 133 -23.57 -13.14 6.92
N HIS A 134 -22.87 -12.01 7.05
CA HIS A 134 -23.06 -10.86 6.17
C HIS A 134 -22.05 -10.79 5.02
N TYR A 135 -20.85 -11.35 5.22
CA TYR A 135 -19.76 -11.23 4.25
C TYR A 135 -19.34 -12.59 3.67
N GLN A 136 -19.86 -13.71 4.19
CA GLN A 136 -19.45 -15.09 3.85
C GLN A 136 -17.95 -15.33 4.08
N VAL A 137 -17.42 -14.72 5.14
CA VAL A 137 -16.00 -14.71 5.46
C VAL A 137 -15.73 -15.55 6.70
N ASP A 138 -14.87 -16.56 6.56
CA ASP A 138 -14.41 -17.34 7.70
C ASP A 138 -13.10 -16.75 8.25
N LEU A 139 -13.22 -15.96 9.31
CA LEU A 139 -12.10 -15.37 10.03
C LEU A 139 -11.91 -16.04 11.39
N GLY A 140 -10.66 -16.36 11.72
CA GLY A 140 -10.34 -17.01 13.00
C GLY A 140 -10.59 -16.08 14.18
N LEU A 141 -11.05 -16.63 15.31
CA LEU A 141 -11.38 -15.88 16.53
C LEU A 141 -10.25 -14.94 17.01
N ARG A 142 -8.99 -15.36 16.90
CA ARG A 142 -7.83 -14.53 17.29
C ARG A 142 -7.65 -13.29 16.39
N GLN A 143 -8.02 -13.41 15.12
CA GLN A 143 -7.98 -12.31 14.16
C GLN A 143 -9.09 -11.30 14.46
N CYS A 144 -10.30 -11.78 14.71
CA CYS A 144 -11.43 -10.94 15.15
C CYS A 144 -11.08 -10.15 16.43
N GLN A 145 -10.47 -10.82 17.41
CA GLN A 145 -9.99 -10.15 18.64
C GLN A 145 -8.87 -9.14 18.40
N ARG A 146 -8.03 -9.32 17.38
CA ARG A 146 -7.00 -8.33 17.02
C ARG A 146 -7.64 -7.10 16.39
N ILE A 147 -8.54 -7.27 15.42
CA ILE A 147 -9.28 -6.17 14.77
C ILE A 147 -9.99 -5.31 15.82
N LEU A 148 -10.72 -5.94 16.75
CA LEU A 148 -11.42 -5.21 17.82
C LEU A 148 -10.46 -4.48 18.79
N ARG A 149 -9.23 -4.98 18.98
CA ARG A 149 -8.22 -4.31 19.82
C ARG A 149 -7.62 -3.10 19.10
N GLU A 150 -7.29 -3.24 17.82
CA GLU A 150 -6.77 -2.14 17.00
C GLU A 150 -7.77 -0.98 16.91
N LEU A 151 -9.06 -1.30 16.74
CA LEU A 151 -10.12 -0.27 16.69
C LEU A 151 -10.35 0.43 18.03
N LYS A 152 -10.21 -0.28 19.16
CA LYS A 152 -10.30 0.35 20.50
C LYS A 152 -9.12 1.27 20.79
N ASN A 153 -7.94 0.99 20.24
CA ASN A 153 -6.74 1.80 20.47
C ASN A 153 -6.69 3.08 19.62
N ASN A 154 -7.47 3.17 18.54
CA ASN A 154 -7.55 4.36 17.69
C ASN A 154 -8.61 5.39 18.14
N CYS A 155 -9.30 5.15 19.25
CA CYS A 155 -10.21 6.11 19.90
C CYS A 155 -9.60 6.72 21.18
N GLY A 156 -8.33 7.12 21.11
CA GLY A 156 -7.63 7.88 22.15
C GLY A 156 -7.42 9.32 21.73
#